data_AF-A0A9D7E8S4-F1
#
_entry.id   AF-A0A9D7E8S4-F1
#
_cell.length_a   1.000
_cell.length_b   1.000
_cell.length_c   1.000
_cell.angle_alpha   90.00
_cell.angle_beta   90.00
_cell.angle_gamma   90.00
#
_symmetry.space_group_name_H-M   'P 1'
#
loop_
_entity.id
_entity.type
_entity.pdbx_description
1 polymer ?
#
loop_
_entity_poly.entity_id
_entity_poly.type
_entity_poly.pdbx_seq_one_letter_code
_entity_poly.pdbx_strand_id
1 'polypeptide(L)' 'MKEFASQGIVFLACDNTIRERNLDPAKVLPEAGHVKAGIIHIVERQEDGWSYIKAGF' A
#
# COMPACT_ATOMS: atom_id res chain seq x y z
N MET A 1 2.93 10.17 -7.43
CA MET A 1 2.04 9.83 -6.30
C MET A 1 1.08 10.98 -6.00
N LYS A 2 1.59 12.19 -5.71
CA LYS A 2 0.77 13.38 -5.40
C LYS A 2 -0.38 13.68 -6.38
N GLU A 3 -0.11 13.67 -7.68
CA GLU A 3 -1.16 13.89 -8.71
C GLU A 3 -2.27 12.84 -8.61
N PHE A 4 -1.92 11.55 -8.59
CA PHE A 4 -2.88 10.46 -8.49
C PHE A 4 -3.62 10.43 -7.14
N ALA A 5 -2.94 10.76 -6.05
CA ALA A 5 -3.57 10.91 -4.74
C ALA A 5 -4.65 12.00 -4.76
N SER A 6 -4.39 13.13 -5.46
CA SER A 6 -5.40 14.18 -5.65
C SER A 6 -6.62 13.76 -6.48
N GLN A 7 -6.48 12.68 -7.28
CA GLN A 7 -7.57 12.08 -8.05
C GLN A 7 -8.32 10.98 -7.28
N GLY A 8 -7.99 10.76 -5.99
CA GLY A 8 -8.64 9.76 -5.14
C GLY A 8 -7.98 8.39 -5.13
N ILE A 9 -6.80 8.22 -5.74
CA ILE A 9 -6.04 6.97 -5.66
C ILE A 9 -5.38 6.86 -4.28
N VAL A 10 -5.70 5.81 -3.54
CA VAL A 10 -5.14 5.54 -2.21
C VAL A 10 -3.88 4.69 -2.34
N PHE A 11 -2.77 5.20 -1.82
CA PHE A 11 -1.50 4.48 -1.76
C PHE A 11 -1.26 4.00 -0.32
N LEU A 12 -0.84 2.74 -0.16
CA LEU A 12 -0.62 2.11 1.14
C LEU A 12 0.71 1.37 1.16
N ALA A 13 1.52 1.63 2.19
CA ALA A 13 2.77 0.95 2.45
C ALA A 13 2.57 -0.20 3.46
N CYS A 14 3.28 -1.32 3.25
CA CYS A 14 3.24 -2.49 4.12
C CYS A 14 4.25 -2.35 5.27
N ASP A 15 3.76 -2.27 6.51
CA ASP A 15 4.60 -2.10 7.70
C ASP A 15 5.53 -3.29 7.94
N ASN A 16 5.07 -4.52 7.67
CA ASN A 16 5.92 -5.70 7.73
C ASN A 16 7.16 -5.54 6.83
N THR A 17 6.96 -5.05 5.60
CA THR A 17 8.06 -4.86 4.66
C THR A 17 8.99 -3.73 5.09
N ILE A 18 8.46 -2.62 5.61
CA ILE A 18 9.28 -1.52 6.17
C ILE A 18 10.17 -2.06 7.29
N ARG A 19 9.60 -2.82 8.22
CA ARG A 19 10.33 -3.44 9.33
C ARG A 19 11.37 -4.46 8.87
N GLU A 20 10.98 -5.40 8.01
CA GLU A 20 11.85 -6.47 7.51
C GLU A 20 13.04 -5.94 6.72
N ARG A 21 12.85 -4.83 6.00
CA ARG A 21 13.90 -4.18 5.22
C ARG A 21 14.66 -3.11 5.99
N ASN A 22 14.39 -2.94 7.29
CA ASN A 22 14.98 -1.91 8.15
C ASN A 22 14.90 -0.50 7.53
N LEU A 23 13.75 -0.18 6.92
CA LEU A 23 13.49 1.12 6.33
C LEU A 23 13.00 2.08 7.42
N ASP A 24 13.41 3.35 7.30
CA ASP A 24 12.89 4.42 8.14
C ASP A 24 11.46 4.77 7.70
N PRO A 25 10.44 4.60 8.56
CA PRO A 25 9.06 4.94 8.25
C PRO A 25 8.88 6.42 7.85
N ALA A 26 9.73 7.32 8.35
CA ALA A 26 9.67 8.75 8.01
C ALA A 26 10.04 9.04 6.54
N LYS A 27 10.63 8.07 5.83
CA LYS A 27 10.94 8.16 4.40
C LYS A 27 9.80 7.68 3.50
N VAL A 28 8.71 7.17 4.07
CA VAL A 28 7.49 6.90 3.31
C VAL A 28 6.91 8.24 2.84
N LEU A 29 6.49 8.30 1.57
CA LEU A 29 5.93 9.51 0.99
C LEU A 29 4.68 9.94 1.77
N PRO A 30 4.48 11.25 2.06
CA PRO A 30 3.35 11.72 2.84
C PRO A 30 1.97 11.34 2.27
N GLU A 31 1.89 11.11 0.96
CA GLU A 31 0.65 10.70 0.30
C GLU A 31 0.32 9.21 0.48
N ALA A 32 1.23 8.41 1.05
CA ALA A 32 1.00 7.00 1.33
C ALA A 32 0.59 6.81 2.80
N GLY A 33 -0.52 6.09 3.00
CA GLY A 33 -0.91 5.56 4.31
C GLY A 33 -0.16 4.26 4.63
N HIS A 34 -0.52 3.65 5.76
CA HIS A 34 0.10 2.43 6.26
C HIS A 34 -0.93 1.32 6.46
N VAL A 35 -0.52 0.09 6.16
CA VAL A 35 -1.24 -1.14 6.51
C VAL A 35 -0.29 -2.10 7.20
N LYS A 36 -0.81 -2.80 8.22
CA LYS A 36 -0.01 -3.75 9.01
C LYS A 36 0.61 -4.84 8.13
N ALA A 37 -0.16 -5.40 7.19
CA ALA A 37 0.31 -6.41 6.25
C ALA A 37 -0.35 -6.20 4.88
N GLY A 38 0.46 -5.92 3.86
CA GLY A 38 -0.02 -5.62 2.50
C GLY A 38 -0.80 -6.76 1.85
N ILE A 39 -0.34 -8.01 2.03
CA ILE A 39 -1.04 -9.18 1.48
C ILE A 39 -2.42 -9.40 2.12
N ILE A 40 -2.52 -9.21 3.44
CA ILE A 40 -3.80 -9.34 4.15
C ILE A 40 -4.78 -8.28 3.63
N HIS A 41 -4.33 -7.03 3.50
CA HIS A 41 -5.15 -5.96 2.95
C HIS A 41 -5.64 -6.28 1.52
N ILE A 42 -4.77 -6.82 0.65
CA ILE A 42 -5.14 -7.22 -0.71
C ILE A 42 -6.20 -8.34 -0.71
N VAL A 43 -6.08 -9.31 0.19
CA VAL A 43 -7.06 -10.41 0.33
C VAL A 43 -8.41 -9.86 0.80
N GLU A 44 -8.43 -9.06 1.85
CA GLU A 44 -9.65 -8.43 2.38
C GLU A 44 -10.39 -7.62 1.29
N ARG A 45 -9.67 -6.84 0.47
CA ARG A 45 -10.29 -6.09 -0.63
C ARG A 45 -10.86 -6.98 -1.73
N GLN A 46 -10.17 -8.07 -2.06
CA GLN A 46 -10.70 -9.04 -3.02
C GLN A 46 -11.97 -9.71 -2.49
N GLU A 47 -12.01 -10.04 -1.19
CA GLU A 47 -13.22 -10.56 -0.52
C GLU A 47 -14.36 -9.53 -0.50
N ASP A 48 -14.06 -8.23 -0.37
CA ASP A 48 -14.99 -7.12 -0.56
C ASP A 48 -15.45 -6.93 -2.03
N GLY A 49 -15.00 -7.77 -2.96
CA GLY A 49 -15.39 -7.74 -4.37
C GLY A 49 -14.51 -6.87 -5.28
N TRP A 50 -13.31 -6.46 -4.82
CA TRP A 50 -12.39 -5.68 -5.64
C TRP A 50 -11.71 -6.55 -6.70
N SER A 51 -11.57 -6.01 -7.90
CA SER A 51 -10.70 -6.62 -8.91
C SER A 51 -9.24 -6.45 -8.50
N TYR A 52 -8.46 -7.53 -8.62
CA TYR A 52 -7.04 -7.53 -8.33
C TYR A 52 -6.20 -7.50 -9.61
N ILE A 53 -5.25 -6.57 -9.65
CA ILE A 53 -4.28 -6.44 -10.74
C ILE A 53 -2.88 -6.46 -10.12
N LYS A 54 -2.03 -7.39 -10.58
CA LYS A 54 -0.60 -7.39 -10.32
C LYS A 54 0.13 -6.93 -11.59
N ALA A 55 0.61 -5.69 -11.61
CA ALA A 55 1.39 -5.15 -12.71
C ALA A 55 2.89 -5.43 -12.47
N GLY A 56 3.50 -6.32 -13.25
CA GLY A 56 4.94 -6.64 -13.21
C GLY A 56 5.29 -8.06 -12.73
N PHE A 57 6.58 -8.42 -12.87
CA PHE A 57 7.20 -9.66 -12.40
C PHE A 57 8.19 -9.40 -11.27
#